data_AF-A0A373PZQ4-F1
#
_entry.id   AF-A0A373PZQ4-F1
#
_cell.length_a   1.000
_cell.length_b   1.000
_cell.length_c   1.000
_cell.angle_alpha   90.00
_cell.angle_beta   90.00
_cell.angle_gamma   90.00
#
_symmetry.space_group_name_H-M   'P 1'
#
loop_
_entity.id
_entity.type
_entity.pdbx_description
1 polymer ?
#
loop_
_entity_poly.entity_id
_entity_poly.type
_entity_poly.pdbx_seq_one_letter_code
_entity_poly.pdbx_strand_id
1 'polypeptide(L)'
;MAVTYKKLFHLLIDQGIQASELTEKAGFSPNILTRLRRDQYVSLDSIEKICLALNCKVDDILEFVQDDKSHKLSQEEQHGTD
;
A
#
# COMPACT_ATOMS: atom_id res chain seq x y z
N MET A 1 0.01 -6.47 -15.93
CA MET A 1 -0.47 -5.48 -14.95
C MET A 1 -0.68 -6.21 -13.63
N ALA A 2 0.08 -5.87 -12.61
CA ALA A 2 -0.06 -6.40 -11.26
C ALA A 2 -0.48 -5.26 -10.32
N VAL A 3 -1.30 -5.57 -9.31
CA VAL A 3 -1.55 -4.63 -8.21
C VAL A 3 -0.34 -4.69 -7.27
N THR A 4 0.05 -3.56 -6.69
CA THR A 4 0.99 -3.56 -5.56
C THR A 4 0.46 -2.70 -4.42
N TYR A 5 0.67 -3.17 -3.19
CA TYR A 5 0.27 -2.49 -1.95
C TYR A 5 1.45 -1.91 -1.18
N LYS A 6 2.60 -1.68 -1.83
CA LYS A 6 3.76 -1.08 -1.18
C LYS A 6 3.42 0.25 -0.51
N LYS A 7 2.65 1.11 -1.19
CA LYS A 7 2.22 2.40 -0.66
C LYS A 7 1.47 2.26 0.67
N LEU A 8 0.59 1.25 0.79
CA LEU A 8 -0.10 0.95 2.05
C LEU A 8 0.88 0.68 3.19
N PHE A 9 1.90 -0.16 2.97
CA PHE A 9 2.86 -0.49 4.03
C PHE A 9 3.78 0.68 4.39
N HIS A 10 4.12 1.54 3.43
CA HIS A 10 4.79 2.81 3.72
C HIS A 10 3.92 3.72 4.58
N LEU A 11 2.65 3.90 4.20
CA LEU A 11 1.69 4.70 4.97
C LEU A 11 1.52 4.18 6.41
N LEU A 12 1.50 2.86 6.61
CA LEU A 12 1.47 2.26 7.95
C LEU A 12 2.69 2.63 8.80
N ILE A 13 3.88 2.61 8.20
CA ILE A 13 5.12 3.01 8.87
C ILE A 13 5.07 4.50 9.23
N ASP A 14 4.65 5.34 8.29
CA ASP A 14 4.55 6.80 8.47
C ASP A 14 3.57 7.17 9.59
N GLN A 15 2.47 6.40 9.74
CA GLN A 15 1.50 6.57 10.82
C GLN A 15 1.86 5.82 12.12
N GLY A 16 2.95 5.04 12.15
CA GLY A 16 3.35 4.24 13.29
C GLY A 16 2.39 3.09 13.63
N ILE A 17 1.60 2.61 12.66
CA ILE A 17 0.58 1.57 12.83
C ILE A 17 1.17 0.22 12.43
N GLN A 18 0.99 -0.80 13.27
CA GLN A 18 1.37 -2.16 12.91
C GLN A 18 0.32 -2.82 12.00
N ALA A 19 0.77 -3.71 11.11
CA ALA A 19 -0.14 -4.40 10.18
C ALA A 19 -1.22 -5.25 10.89
N SER A 20 -0.93 -5.79 12.08
CA SER A 20 -1.92 -6.46 12.94
C SER A 20 -2.97 -5.48 13.44
N GLU A 21 -2.55 -4.29 13.87
CA GLU A 21 -3.44 -3.23 14.34
C GLU A 21 -4.34 -2.70 13.20
N LEU A 22 -3.83 -2.61 11.96
CA LEU A 22 -4.66 -2.32 10.80
C LEU A 22 -5.81 -3.33 10.65
N THR A 23 -5.53 -4.61 10.87
CA THR A 23 -6.55 -5.68 10.75
C THR A 23 -7.66 -5.48 11.79
N GLU A 24 -7.30 -5.08 13.00
CA GLU A 24 -8.24 -4.76 14.08
C GLU A 24 -9.03 -3.47 13.79
N LYS A 25 -8.35 -2.39 13.37
CA LYS A 25 -8.99 -1.09 13.06
C LYS A 25 -9.93 -1.16 11.85
N ALA A 26 -9.54 -1.86 10.80
CA ALA A 26 -10.31 -1.97 9.56
C ALA A 26 -11.38 -3.09 9.61
N GLY A 27 -11.33 -3.96 10.62
CA GLY A 27 -12.35 -5.00 10.83
C GLY A 27 -12.39 -6.05 9.72
N PHE A 28 -11.26 -6.34 9.06
CA PHE A 28 -11.15 -7.41 8.07
C PHE A 28 -10.39 -8.62 8.64
N SER A 29 -10.51 -9.79 7.99
CA SER A 29 -9.83 -11.00 8.47
C SER A 29 -8.32 -10.99 8.19
N PRO A 30 -7.48 -11.65 9.00
CA PRO A 30 -6.04 -11.77 8.76
C PRO A 30 -5.65 -12.36 7.39
N ASN A 31 -6.58 -13.10 6.75
CA ASN A 31 -6.40 -13.59 5.39
C ASN A 31 -6.25 -12.42 4.40
N ILE A 32 -7.04 -11.34 4.54
CA ILE A 32 -6.91 -10.15 3.69
C ILE A 32 -5.53 -9.52 3.84
N LEU A 33 -5.00 -9.38 5.06
CA LEU A 33 -3.64 -8.89 5.28
C LEU A 33 -2.59 -9.75 4.55
N THR A 34 -2.75 -11.07 4.59
CA THR A 34 -1.87 -12.00 3.88
C THR A 34 -1.92 -11.80 2.37
N ARG A 35 -3.11 -11.53 1.82
CA ARG A 35 -3.30 -11.24 0.39
C ARG A 35 -2.66 -9.91 -0.01
N LEU A 36 -2.80 -8.87 0.82
CA LEU A 36 -2.15 -7.57 0.62
C LEU A 36 -0.61 -7.70 0.59
N ARG A 37 -0.02 -8.48 1.50
CA ARG A 37 1.44 -8.75 1.51
C ARG A 37 1.94 -9.51 0.29
N ARG A 38 1.06 -10.24 -0.40
CA ARG A 38 1.37 -11.04 -1.60
C ARG A 38 0.92 -10.34 -2.88
N ASP A 39 0.57 -9.06 -2.81
CA ASP A 39 0.13 -8.28 -3.98
C ASP A 39 -1.02 -8.96 -4.74
N GLN A 40 -1.94 -9.58 -3.99
CA GLN A 40 -3.13 -10.23 -4.53
C GLN A 40 -4.32 -9.26 -4.57
N TYR A 41 -5.15 -9.36 -5.60
CA TYR A 41 -6.37 -8.57 -5.73
C TYR A 41 -7.33 -8.82 -4.56
N VAL A 42 -7.73 -7.78 -3.83
CA VAL A 42 -8.76 -7.86 -2.80
C VAL A 42 -10.06 -7.20 -3.28
N SER A 43 -11.16 -7.39 -2.54
CA SER A 43 -12.43 -6.74 -2.88
C SER A 43 -12.37 -5.24 -2.64
N LEU A 44 -13.15 -4.46 -3.37
CA LEU A 44 -13.29 -3.02 -3.13
C LEU A 44 -13.81 -2.71 -1.71
N ASP A 45 -14.67 -3.57 -1.14
CA ASP A 45 -15.08 -3.48 0.27
C ASP A 45 -13.88 -3.54 1.24
N SER A 46 -12.86 -4.37 0.95
CA SER A 46 -11.64 -4.41 1.76
C SER A 46 -10.83 -3.13 1.61
N ILE A 47 -10.74 -2.59 0.39
CA ILE A 47 -10.05 -1.33 0.10
C ILE A 47 -10.74 -0.16 0.83
N GLU A 48 -12.07 -0.07 0.77
CA GLU A 48 -12.87 0.94 1.47
C GLU A 48 -12.61 0.90 2.98
N LYS A 49 -12.65 -0.29 3.59
CA LYS A 49 -12.35 -0.46 5.02
C LYS A 49 -10.96 0.02 5.41
N ILE A 50 -9.95 -0.24 4.57
CA ILE A 50 -8.58 0.26 4.79
C ILE A 50 -8.55 1.78 4.68
N CYS A 51 -9.17 2.35 3.64
CA CYS A 51 -9.26 3.79 3.45
C CYS A 51 -9.92 4.49 4.64
N LEU A 52 -11.02 3.94 5.16
CA LEU A 52 -11.72 4.47 6.33
C LEU A 52 -10.87 4.35 7.61
N ALA A 53 -10.19 3.22 7.81
CA ALA A 53 -9.38 2.98 9.00
C ALA A 53 -8.13 3.87 9.07
N LEU A 54 -7.55 4.20 7.91
CA LEU A 54 -6.34 5.01 7.79
C LEU A 54 -6.61 6.47 7.38
N ASN A 55 -7.87 6.82 7.16
CA ASN A 55 -8.32 8.11 6.64
C ASN A 55 -7.52 8.56 5.39
N CYS A 56 -7.43 7.67 4.40
CA CYS A 56 -6.64 7.86 3.18
C CYS A 56 -7.44 7.54 1.91
N LYS A 57 -6.90 7.88 0.74
CA LYS A 57 -7.51 7.56 -0.56
C LYS A 57 -6.98 6.23 -1.09
N VAL A 58 -7.66 5.69 -2.09
CA VAL A 58 -7.25 4.44 -2.76
C VAL A 58 -5.85 4.58 -3.39
N ASP A 59 -5.54 5.75 -3.94
CA ASP A 59 -4.24 6.04 -4.59
C ASP A 59 -3.05 6.04 -3.61
N ASP A 60 -3.32 6.21 -2.31
CA ASP A 60 -2.32 6.21 -1.24
C ASP A 60 -1.98 4.79 -0.77
N ILE A 61 -2.78 3.79 -1.13
CA ILE A 61 -2.63 2.42 -0.61
C ILE A 61 -2.30 1.40 -1.69
N LEU A 62 -2.64 1.66 -2.95
CA LEU A 62 -2.35 0.75 -4.06
C LEU A 62 -1.99 1.47 -5.35
N GLU A 63 -1.32 0.75 -6.23
CA GLU A 63 -1.12 1.15 -7.62
C GLU A 63 -1.07 -0.07 -8.53
N PHE A 64 -1.34 0.15 -9.81
CA PHE A 64 -1.23 -0.88 -10.83
C PHE A 64 0.07 -0.69 -11.61
N VAL A 65 0.95 -1.69 -11.58
CA VAL A 65 2.22 -1.71 -12.31
C VAL A 65 2.09 -2.55 -13.56
N GLN A 66 2.52 -2.03 -14.71
CA GLN A 66 2.70 -2.86 -15.90
C GLN A 66 3.84 -3.83 -15.62
N ASP A 67 3.72 -5.05 -16.14
CA ASP A 67 4.70 -6.12 -15.90
C ASP A 67 5.89 -5.91 -16.84
N ASP A 68 6.46 -4.71 -16.80
CA ASP A 68 7.66 -4.36 -17.52
C ASP A 68 8.81 -4.47 -16.54
N LYS A 69 9.70 -5.43 -16.81
CA LYS A 69 10.99 -5.61 -16.14
C LYS A 69 11.90 -4.40 -16.39
N SER A 70 11.48 -3.16 -16.17
CA SER A 70 12.26 -1.94 -16.42
C SER A 70 11.53 -0.72 -15.86
N HIS A 71 11.72 -0.42 -14.57
CA HIS A 71 12.03 0.94 -14.09
C HIS A 71 12.10 0.96 -12.57
N LYS A 72 13.32 0.87 -12.05
CA LYS A 72 13.67 1.62 -10.84
C LYS A 72 13.60 3.09 -11.24
N LEU A 73 12.63 3.85 -10.73
CA LEU A 73 12.61 5.30 -10.93
C LEU A 73 13.71 5.93 -10.08
N SER A 74 14.63 6.56 -10.78
CA SER A 74 15.22 7.86 -10.47
C SER A 74 14.42 8.65 -9.44
N GLN A 75 14.97 8.85 -8.25
CA GLN A 75 14.81 10.07 -7.43
C GLN A 75 16.05 10.21 -6.50
N GLU A 76 17.18 10.64 -7.06
CA GLU A 76 18.22 11.40 -6.35
C GLU A 76 18.72 12.49 -7.32
N GLU A 77 17.90 13.50 -7.56
CA GLU A 77 18.39 14.80 -7.99
C GLU A 77 17.91 15.80 -6.95
N GLN A 78 18.81 16.22 -6.06
CA GLN A 78 19.00 17.61 -5.60
C GLN A 78 20.01 17.69 -4.44
N HIS A 79 21.31 17.68 -4.79
CA HIS A 79 22.32 18.52 -4.15
C HIS A 79 23.42 18.69 -5.21
N GLY A 80 23.41 19.77 -5.98
CA GLY A 80 23.94 21.06 -5.52
C GLY A 80 25.37 21.16 -6.06
N THR A 81 25.50 21.86 -7.18
CA THR A 81 26.78 22.30 -7.74
C THR A 81 27.53 23.21 -6.77
N ASP A 82 28.74 22.83 -6.40
CA ASP A 82 29.97 23.66 -6.38
C ASP A 82 31.22 22.76 -6.30
#